data_AF-A0A420E5B9-F1
#
_entry.id   AF-A0A420E5B9-F1
#
_cell.length_a   1.000
_cell.length_b   1.000
_cell.length_c   1.000
_cell.angle_alpha   90.00
_cell.angle_beta   90.00
_cell.angle_gamma   90.00
#
_symmetry.space_group_name_H-M   'P 1'
#
loop_
_entity.id
_entity.type
_entity.pdbx_description
1 polymer ?
#
loop_
_entity_poly.entity_id
_entity_poly.type
_entity_poly.pdbx_seq_one_letter_code
_entity_poly.pdbx_strand_id
1 'polypeptide(L)'
;MINIKRIFSTTLLLSAFFITTAQAQKINQLDANGKRDGVWKKYYDDDKNDVRYTGQFKNGKEIGTFKFYEPNSYGIPSMTKEFSVKSDSAFVQFFTPKGKVKTKGWMIGKKRVGKWVYYFSDGNIFSEEEYVDGKLDGVVKNYYRNGKLTEETYYKKGEKDGVSKIFTDSGIMIEEVNYVAGKLEGEGRYYDLKGSLKEKGMYKNGKRDGKWEFYMDGEVVTDKRKRTVHTIPKN
;
A
#
# COMPACT_ATOMS: atom_id res chain seq x y z
N MET A 1 -19.71 -20.45 43.96
CA MET A 1 -18.43 -19.72 44.02
C MET A 1 -17.35 -20.63 43.47
N ILE A 2 -16.90 -20.38 42.25
CA ILE A 2 -15.99 -21.25 41.48
C ILE A 2 -14.54 -20.98 41.91
N ASN A 3 -13.84 -22.04 42.31
CA ASN A 3 -12.50 -22.01 42.83
C ASN A 3 -11.52 -22.42 41.71
N ILE A 4 -10.72 -21.48 41.21
CA ILE A 4 -9.77 -21.70 40.11
C ILE A 4 -8.48 -22.29 40.68
N LYS A 5 -8.24 -23.59 40.44
CA LYS A 5 -6.91 -24.20 40.62
C LYS A 5 -6.06 -23.91 39.38
N ARG A 6 -4.97 -23.16 39.56
CA ARG A 6 -3.92 -22.93 38.57
C ARG A 6 -3.19 -24.25 38.26
N ILE A 7 -3.24 -24.69 37.01
CA ILE A 7 -2.41 -25.79 36.52
C ILE A 7 -1.10 -25.18 36.00
N PHE A 8 -0.01 -25.40 36.73
CA PHE A 8 1.34 -25.19 36.21
C PHE A 8 1.67 -26.36 35.28
N SER A 9 1.74 -26.10 33.97
CA SER A 9 2.26 -27.07 33.01
C SER A 9 3.78 -26.91 32.94
N THR A 10 4.51 -27.76 33.65
CA THR A 10 5.96 -27.91 33.48
C THR A 10 6.23 -28.67 32.18
N THR A 11 6.54 -27.94 31.11
CA THR A 11 7.03 -28.54 29.87
C THR A 11 8.49 -28.94 30.08
N LEU A 12 8.72 -30.25 30.17
CA LEU A 12 10.03 -30.89 30.18
C LEU A 12 10.70 -30.63 28.82
N LEU A 13 11.67 -29.72 28.76
CA LEU A 13 12.51 -29.51 27.59
C LEU A 13 13.53 -30.67 27.51
N LEU A 14 13.18 -31.74 26.82
CA LEU A 14 14.14 -32.75 26.39
C LEU A 14 15.01 -32.12 25.29
N SER A 15 16.20 -31.63 25.64
CA SER A 15 17.22 -31.26 24.67
C SER A 15 17.86 -32.52 24.10
N ALA A 16 17.25 -33.10 23.07
CA ALA A 16 17.93 -34.06 22.23
C ALA A 16 18.98 -33.31 21.38
N PHE A 17 20.25 -33.38 21.79
CA PHE A 17 21.37 -32.98 20.95
C PHE A 17 21.51 -33.96 19.79
N PHE A 18 20.85 -33.67 18.67
CA PHE A 18 21.20 -34.30 17.40
C PHE A 18 22.49 -33.65 16.91
N ILE A 19 23.61 -34.37 17.03
CA ILE A 19 24.81 -34.08 16.26
C ILE A 19 24.53 -34.52 14.82
N THR A 20 23.83 -33.69 14.05
CA THR A 20 23.80 -33.88 12.59
C THR A 20 25.14 -33.37 12.06
N THR A 21 25.92 -34.26 11.45
CA THR A 21 27.03 -33.86 10.61
C THR A 21 26.49 -32.87 9.58
N ALA A 22 26.96 -31.62 9.65
CA ALA A 22 26.59 -30.59 8.70
C ALA A 22 27.19 -30.92 7.33
N GLN A 23 26.54 -31.79 6.56
CA GLN A 23 26.83 -31.85 5.14
C GLN A 23 26.41 -30.51 4.54
N ALA A 24 27.37 -29.80 3.95
CA ALA A 24 27.10 -28.57 3.24
C ALA A 24 26.02 -28.83 2.20
N GLN A 25 24.88 -28.15 2.33
CA GLN A 25 23.78 -28.29 1.38
C GLN A 25 24.29 -27.91 -0.01
N LYS A 26 24.22 -28.85 -0.96
CA LYS A 26 24.55 -28.57 -2.36
C LYS A 26 23.55 -27.55 -2.92
N ILE A 27 24.06 -26.48 -3.52
CA ILE A 27 23.26 -25.40 -4.12
C ILE A 27 23.11 -25.61 -5.63
N ASN A 28 22.04 -25.05 -6.22
CA ASN A 28 21.78 -25.09 -7.66
C ASN A 28 21.69 -26.52 -8.23
N GLN A 29 20.99 -27.41 -7.53
CA GLN A 29 20.84 -28.81 -7.94
C GLN A 29 19.58 -29.02 -8.79
N LEU A 30 19.65 -30.00 -9.69
CA LEU A 30 18.51 -30.46 -10.48
C LEU A 30 18.02 -31.81 -9.94
N ASP A 31 16.72 -32.07 -10.06
CA ASP A 31 16.13 -33.38 -9.82
C ASP A 31 16.40 -34.35 -10.98
N ALA A 32 15.95 -35.61 -10.83
CA ALA A 32 16.12 -36.66 -11.84
C ALA A 32 15.49 -36.32 -13.21
N ASN A 33 14.57 -35.35 -13.25
CA ASN A 33 13.90 -34.89 -14.47
C ASN A 33 14.53 -33.60 -15.02
N GLY A 34 15.68 -33.16 -14.49
CA GLY A 34 16.36 -31.94 -14.89
C GLY A 34 15.67 -30.65 -14.42
N LYS A 35 14.74 -30.71 -13.45
CA LYS A 35 14.09 -29.52 -12.89
C LYS A 35 14.82 -29.03 -11.65
N ARG A 36 14.73 -27.73 -11.36
CA ARG A 36 15.34 -27.12 -10.17
C ARG A 36 14.79 -27.72 -8.88
N ASP A 37 15.66 -28.16 -7.97
CA ASP A 37 15.27 -28.67 -6.65
C ASP A 37 16.26 -28.18 -5.57
N GLY A 38 15.75 -27.89 -4.37
CA GLY A 38 16.55 -27.42 -3.25
C GLY A 38 16.89 -25.93 -3.28
N VAL A 39 18.01 -25.55 -2.64
CA VAL A 39 18.44 -24.15 -2.51
C VAL A 39 19.13 -23.67 -3.78
N TRP A 40 18.73 -22.49 -4.23
CA TRP A 40 19.27 -21.84 -5.41
C TRP A 40 19.85 -20.48 -5.09
N LYS A 41 20.97 -20.17 -5.74
CA LYS A 41 21.64 -18.88 -5.74
C LYS A 41 22.07 -18.54 -7.16
N LYS A 42 21.56 -17.44 -7.69
CA LYS A 42 21.94 -16.90 -8.99
C LYS A 42 22.75 -15.63 -8.78
N TYR A 43 23.78 -15.46 -9.61
CA TYR A 43 24.68 -14.31 -9.62
C TYR A 43 24.46 -13.46 -10.87
N TYR A 44 24.89 -12.19 -10.83
CA TYR A 44 24.88 -11.27 -11.97
C TYR A 44 25.98 -11.61 -12.97
N ASP A 45 27.17 -11.87 -12.46
CA ASP A 45 28.38 -12.23 -13.20
C ASP A 45 28.81 -13.68 -12.94
N ASP A 46 29.72 -14.17 -13.79
CA ASP A 46 30.30 -15.51 -13.69
C ASP A 46 31.35 -15.64 -12.57
N ASP A 47 31.91 -14.51 -12.13
CA ASP A 47 32.84 -14.42 -11.00
C ASP A 47 32.15 -14.64 -9.64
N LYS A 48 30.80 -14.66 -9.65
CA LYS A 48 29.94 -14.94 -8.49
C LYS A 48 30.13 -13.95 -7.35
N ASN A 49 30.49 -12.72 -7.67
CA ASN A 49 30.71 -11.66 -6.69
C ASN A 49 29.38 -11.08 -6.21
N ASP A 50 28.45 -10.82 -7.14
CA ASP A 50 27.16 -10.23 -6.83
C ASP A 50 26.00 -11.22 -7.00
N VAL A 51 25.35 -11.53 -5.87
CA VAL A 51 24.14 -12.37 -5.87
C VAL A 51 22.98 -11.57 -6.46
N ARG A 52 22.28 -12.15 -7.42
CA ARG A 52 21.04 -11.61 -8.01
C ARG A 52 19.80 -12.08 -7.27
N TYR A 53 19.75 -13.36 -6.92
CA TYR A 53 18.71 -13.88 -6.03
C TYR A 53 19.14 -15.14 -5.28
N THR A 54 18.47 -15.38 -4.17
CA THR A 54 18.42 -16.68 -3.49
C THR A 54 16.98 -17.15 -3.33
N GLY A 55 16.75 -18.45 -3.28
CA GLY A 55 15.43 -19.02 -3.08
C GLY A 55 15.47 -20.54 -3.05
N GLN A 56 14.30 -21.17 -2.97
CA GLN A 56 14.17 -22.62 -2.99
C GLN A 56 13.24 -23.05 -4.11
N PHE A 57 13.59 -24.14 -4.78
CA PHE A 57 12.74 -24.78 -5.76
C PHE A 57 12.33 -26.17 -5.29
N LYS A 58 11.12 -26.59 -5.66
CA LYS A 58 10.68 -27.98 -5.58
C LYS A 58 10.08 -28.40 -6.91
N ASN A 59 10.66 -29.42 -7.54
CA ASN A 59 10.22 -29.92 -8.86
C ASN A 59 10.07 -28.78 -9.91
N GLY A 60 10.99 -27.82 -9.89
CA GLY A 60 11.01 -26.66 -10.78
C GLY A 60 10.10 -25.49 -10.38
N LYS A 61 9.29 -25.60 -9.33
CA LYS A 61 8.43 -24.51 -8.83
C LYS A 61 9.11 -23.77 -7.68
N GLU A 62 8.98 -22.44 -7.65
CA GLU A 62 9.41 -21.63 -6.52
C GLU A 62 8.63 -21.98 -5.24
N ILE A 63 9.35 -22.15 -4.13
CA ILE A 63 8.75 -22.36 -2.80
C ILE A 63 9.46 -21.50 -1.75
N GLY A 64 8.78 -21.26 -0.63
CA GLY A 64 9.32 -20.48 0.48
C GLY A 64 9.62 -19.04 0.09
N THR A 65 10.70 -18.48 0.63
CA THR A 65 11.08 -17.08 0.40
C THR A 65 12.21 -16.97 -0.62
N PHE A 66 11.95 -16.22 -1.68
CA PHE A 66 12.98 -15.69 -2.56
C PHE A 66 13.42 -14.31 -2.08
N LYS A 67 14.73 -14.06 -2.13
CA LYS A 67 15.35 -12.77 -1.88
C LYS A 67 16.04 -12.31 -3.15
N PHE A 68 15.77 -11.10 -3.59
CA PHE A 68 16.36 -10.49 -4.77
C PHE A 68 17.20 -9.29 -4.33
N TYR A 69 18.32 -9.09 -5.00
CA TYR A 69 19.34 -8.12 -4.61
C TYR A 69 19.72 -7.30 -5.84
N GLU A 70 20.00 -6.01 -5.64
CA GLU A 70 20.65 -5.19 -6.66
C GLU A 70 22.18 -5.37 -6.59
N PRO A 71 22.92 -5.04 -7.66
CA PRO A 71 24.38 -4.96 -7.60
C PRO A 71 24.85 -4.03 -6.47
N ASN A 72 25.95 -4.38 -5.80
CA ASN A 72 26.51 -3.59 -4.69
C ASN A 72 25.53 -3.32 -3.52
N SER A 73 24.53 -4.19 -3.32
CA SER A 73 23.57 -4.05 -2.21
C SER A 73 24.10 -4.54 -0.86
N TYR A 74 25.34 -5.06 -0.81
CA TYR A 74 25.98 -5.59 0.39
C TYR A 74 25.10 -6.60 1.17
N GLY A 75 24.36 -7.43 0.45
CA GLY A 75 23.48 -8.45 1.03
C GLY A 75 22.13 -7.92 1.54
N ILE A 76 21.80 -6.66 1.28
CA ILE A 76 20.48 -6.09 1.56
C ILE A 76 19.55 -6.40 0.37
N PRO A 77 18.48 -7.19 0.56
CA PRO A 77 17.58 -7.49 -0.54
C PRO A 77 16.82 -6.24 -0.96
N SER A 78 16.64 -6.03 -2.27
CA SER A 78 15.71 -5.03 -2.81
C SER A 78 14.26 -5.51 -2.79
N MET A 79 14.05 -6.83 -2.79
CA MET A 79 12.74 -7.46 -2.77
C MET A 79 12.77 -8.84 -2.12
N THR A 80 11.70 -9.20 -1.40
CA THR A 80 11.38 -10.58 -1.03
C THR A 80 10.07 -11.03 -1.66
N LYS A 81 9.98 -12.31 -2.00
CA LYS A 81 8.75 -12.98 -2.44
C LYS A 81 8.57 -14.26 -1.63
N GLU A 82 7.55 -14.32 -0.80
CA GLU A 82 7.18 -15.50 -0.02
C GLU A 82 6.00 -16.20 -0.67
N PHE A 83 6.25 -17.37 -1.25
CA PHE A 83 5.23 -18.14 -1.97
C PHE A 83 4.31 -18.87 -1.00
N SER A 84 2.99 -18.74 -1.21
CA SER A 84 1.98 -19.46 -0.44
C SER A 84 2.06 -20.96 -0.72
N VAL A 85 1.91 -21.77 0.33
CA VAL A 85 1.78 -23.23 0.20
C VAL A 85 0.38 -23.67 -0.24
N LYS A 86 -0.59 -22.76 -0.22
CA LYS A 86 -2.02 -23.05 -0.45
C LYS A 86 -2.55 -22.53 -1.79
N SER A 87 -1.80 -21.69 -2.49
CA SER A 87 -2.26 -20.94 -3.66
C SER A 87 -1.08 -20.43 -4.47
N ASP A 88 -1.33 -19.99 -5.70
CA ASP A 88 -0.32 -19.38 -6.59
C ASP A 88 0.06 -17.93 -6.20
N SER A 89 -0.35 -17.48 -5.01
CA SER A 89 -0.06 -16.14 -4.53
C SER A 89 1.28 -16.08 -3.81
N ALA A 90 1.98 -14.95 -3.91
CA ALA A 90 3.15 -14.65 -3.11
C ALA A 90 2.96 -13.34 -2.35
N PHE A 91 3.37 -13.31 -1.07
CA PHE A 91 3.51 -12.07 -0.33
C PHE A 91 4.83 -11.42 -0.71
N VAL A 92 4.79 -10.16 -1.13
CA VAL A 92 5.92 -9.44 -1.69
C VAL A 92 6.24 -8.22 -0.84
N GLN A 93 7.51 -8.01 -0.55
CA GLN A 93 8.01 -6.79 0.08
C GLN A 93 9.12 -6.19 -0.77
N PHE A 94 9.09 -4.88 -0.94
CA PHE A 94 10.19 -4.11 -1.53
C PHE A 94 10.89 -3.30 -0.46
N PHE A 95 12.21 -3.17 -0.56
CA PHE A 95 13.04 -2.51 0.45
C PHE A 95 13.80 -1.32 -0.13
N THR A 96 14.17 -0.40 0.75
CA THR A 96 15.15 0.66 0.47
C THR A 96 16.56 0.08 0.46
N PRO A 97 17.57 0.78 -0.09
CA PRO A 97 18.98 0.36 0.03
C PRO A 97 19.47 0.21 1.48
N LYS A 98 18.75 0.78 2.46
CA LYS A 98 19.04 0.64 3.90
C LYS A 98 18.25 -0.50 4.57
N GLY A 99 17.56 -1.34 3.80
CA GLY A 99 16.80 -2.48 4.31
C GLY A 99 15.45 -2.16 4.95
N LYS A 100 14.99 -0.90 4.93
CA LYS A 100 13.62 -0.55 5.36
C LYS A 100 12.59 -0.93 4.31
N VAL A 101 11.41 -1.43 4.71
CA VAL A 101 10.31 -1.75 3.79
C VAL A 101 9.77 -0.46 3.14
N LYS A 102 9.69 -0.44 1.81
CA LYS A 102 9.07 0.63 1.00
C LYS A 102 7.59 0.35 0.76
N THR A 103 7.27 -0.89 0.42
CA THR A 103 5.91 -1.31 0.14
C THR A 103 5.78 -2.83 0.27
N LYS A 104 4.58 -3.30 0.60
CA LYS A 104 4.28 -4.72 0.70
C LYS A 104 2.84 -5.03 0.30
N GLY A 105 2.60 -6.23 -0.19
CA GLY A 105 1.28 -6.71 -0.55
C GLY A 105 1.33 -8.06 -1.24
N TRP A 106 0.17 -8.57 -1.66
CA TRP A 106 0.07 -9.87 -2.33
C TRP A 106 0.16 -9.72 -3.84
N MET A 107 0.75 -10.73 -4.49
CA MET A 107 0.79 -10.88 -5.95
C MET A 107 0.31 -12.26 -6.37
N ILE A 108 -0.33 -12.34 -7.53
CA ILE A 108 -0.51 -13.59 -8.29
C ILE A 108 0.25 -13.40 -9.61
N GLY A 109 1.29 -14.20 -9.83
CA GLY A 109 2.22 -14.00 -10.94
C GLY A 109 2.88 -12.61 -10.92
N LYS A 110 2.56 -11.77 -11.90
CA LYS A 110 3.06 -10.38 -12.02
C LYS A 110 2.06 -9.32 -11.55
N LYS A 111 0.86 -9.71 -11.15
CA LYS A 111 -0.24 -8.78 -10.84
C LYS A 111 -0.42 -8.62 -9.34
N ARG A 112 -0.59 -7.37 -8.88
CA ARG A 112 -0.98 -7.05 -7.50
C ARG A 112 -2.40 -7.53 -7.22
N VAL A 113 -2.64 -8.03 -6.02
CA VAL A 113 -3.97 -8.42 -5.53
C VAL A 113 -4.14 -8.04 -4.06
N GLY A 114 -5.37 -7.70 -3.68
CA GLY A 114 -5.71 -7.31 -2.32
C GLY A 114 -5.02 -6.01 -1.89
N LYS A 115 -4.83 -5.88 -0.57
CA LYS A 115 -4.27 -4.69 0.04
C LYS A 115 -2.75 -4.59 -0.18
N TRP A 116 -2.32 -3.43 -0.67
CA TRP A 116 -0.94 -2.98 -0.74
C TRP A 116 -0.73 -1.80 0.20
N VAL A 117 0.39 -1.80 0.92
CA VAL A 117 0.74 -0.75 1.88
C VAL A 117 2.07 -0.15 1.47
N TYR A 118 2.14 1.18 1.46
CA TYR A 118 3.32 1.96 1.12
C TYR A 118 3.75 2.79 2.32
N TYR A 119 5.05 2.97 2.47
CA TYR A 119 5.63 3.60 3.65
C TYR A 119 6.46 4.84 3.29
N PHE A 120 6.39 5.85 4.15
CA PHE A 120 7.37 6.92 4.20
C PHE A 120 8.75 6.41 4.63
N SER A 121 9.78 7.24 4.47
CA SER A 121 11.16 6.92 4.84
C SER A 121 11.38 6.70 6.35
N ASP A 122 10.50 7.25 7.19
CA ASP A 122 10.47 7.08 8.64
C ASP A 122 9.78 5.76 9.06
N GLY A 123 9.03 5.13 8.16
CA GLY A 123 8.30 3.88 8.41
C GLY A 123 6.80 4.07 8.66
N ASN A 124 6.30 5.32 8.70
CA ASN A 124 4.87 5.59 8.77
C ASN A 124 4.17 5.22 7.46
N ILE A 125 2.89 4.87 7.53
CA ILE A 125 2.11 4.55 6.34
C ILE A 125 1.93 5.82 5.50
N PHE A 126 2.27 5.72 4.22
CA PHE A 126 2.05 6.74 3.21
C PHE A 126 0.73 6.50 2.47
N SER A 127 0.47 5.25 2.10
CA SER A 127 -0.72 4.87 1.33
C SER A 127 -1.14 3.44 1.59
N GLU A 128 -2.44 3.19 1.56
CA GLU A 128 -3.07 1.88 1.50
C GLU A 128 -3.92 1.80 0.23
N GLU A 129 -3.70 0.78 -0.59
CA GLU A 129 -4.34 0.64 -1.90
C GLU A 129 -4.92 -0.77 -2.06
N GLU A 130 -6.11 -0.89 -2.64
CA GLU A 130 -6.74 -2.18 -2.95
C GLU A 130 -6.66 -2.52 -4.44
N TYR A 131 -6.27 -3.75 -4.74
CA TYR A 131 -6.06 -4.23 -6.10
C TYR A 131 -6.85 -5.49 -6.45
N VAL A 132 -7.38 -5.52 -7.66
CA VAL A 132 -7.91 -6.74 -8.31
C VAL A 132 -7.25 -6.87 -9.69
N ASP A 133 -6.63 -8.03 -9.93
CA ASP A 133 -5.96 -8.36 -11.20
C ASP A 133 -4.95 -7.27 -11.68
N GLY A 134 -4.21 -6.69 -10.73
CA GLY A 134 -3.20 -5.67 -11.00
C GLY A 134 -3.74 -4.25 -11.23
N LYS A 135 -5.05 -4.02 -11.11
CA LYS A 135 -5.68 -2.69 -11.21
C LYS A 135 -6.22 -2.25 -9.85
N LEU A 136 -6.22 -0.95 -9.59
CA LEU A 136 -6.90 -0.39 -8.42
C LEU A 136 -8.40 -0.72 -8.50
N ASP A 137 -8.92 -1.38 -7.48
CA ASP A 137 -10.32 -1.77 -7.40
C ASP A 137 -10.66 -1.92 -5.92
N GLY A 138 -11.38 -0.94 -5.38
CA GLY A 138 -11.56 -0.73 -3.95
C GLY A 138 -11.07 0.65 -3.51
N VAL A 139 -10.77 0.78 -2.21
CA VAL A 139 -10.41 2.07 -1.60
C VAL A 139 -8.90 2.35 -1.67
N VAL A 140 -8.54 3.59 -1.99
CA VAL A 140 -7.19 4.14 -1.79
C VAL A 140 -7.25 5.15 -0.66
N LYS A 141 -6.36 4.99 0.32
CA LYS A 141 -6.20 5.90 1.46
C LYS A 141 -4.78 6.43 1.50
N ASN A 142 -4.62 7.74 1.41
CA ASN A 142 -3.33 8.41 1.52
C ASN A 142 -3.23 9.13 2.86
N TYR A 143 -2.02 9.21 3.41
CA TYR A 143 -1.79 9.70 4.77
C TYR A 143 -0.69 10.76 4.82
N TYR A 144 -0.86 11.73 5.72
CA TYR A 144 0.18 12.64 6.14
C TYR A 144 1.20 11.87 6.97
N ARG A 145 2.42 12.41 7.10
CA ARG A 145 3.47 11.81 7.95
C ARG A 145 3.07 11.68 9.42
N ASN A 146 2.12 12.50 9.89
CA ASN A 146 1.56 12.41 11.24
C ASN A 146 0.52 11.27 11.42
N GLY A 147 0.26 10.48 10.37
CA GLY A 147 -0.66 9.35 10.37
C GLY A 147 -2.12 9.71 10.10
N LYS A 148 -2.47 10.99 9.94
CA LYS A 148 -3.82 11.41 9.57
C LYS A 148 -4.06 11.26 8.07
N LEU A 149 -5.30 10.99 7.70
CA LEU A 149 -5.74 10.83 6.33
C LEU A 149 -5.55 12.15 5.55
N THR A 150 -5.03 12.09 4.33
CA THR A 150 -5.00 13.21 3.37
C THR A 150 -6.12 13.05 2.35
N GLU A 151 -6.38 11.82 1.93
CA GLU A 151 -7.30 11.48 0.84
C GLU A 151 -7.87 10.08 1.07
N GLU A 152 -9.16 9.91 0.82
CA GLU A 152 -9.81 8.61 0.66
C GLU A 152 -10.63 8.63 -0.64
N THR A 153 -10.26 7.76 -1.59
CA THR A 153 -10.84 7.74 -2.94
C THR A 153 -11.17 6.31 -3.35
N TYR A 154 -12.38 6.10 -3.88
CA TYR A 154 -12.80 4.80 -4.40
C TYR A 154 -12.43 4.64 -5.88
N TYR A 155 -11.97 3.44 -6.23
CA TYR A 155 -11.58 3.04 -7.57
C TYR A 155 -12.32 1.79 -8.00
N LYS A 156 -12.55 1.67 -9.31
CA LYS A 156 -13.07 0.48 -9.97
C LYS A 156 -12.32 0.27 -11.27
N LYS A 157 -11.73 -0.92 -11.46
CA LYS A 157 -10.97 -1.29 -12.67
C LYS A 157 -9.90 -0.27 -13.10
N GLY A 158 -9.29 0.43 -12.13
CA GLY A 158 -8.22 1.40 -12.34
C GLY A 158 -8.67 2.86 -12.51
N GLU A 159 -9.97 3.14 -12.48
CA GLU A 159 -10.52 4.50 -12.61
C GLU A 159 -11.20 4.93 -11.30
N LYS A 160 -11.18 6.23 -10.97
CA LYS A 160 -11.95 6.75 -9.83
C LYS A 160 -13.43 6.49 -10.07
N ASP A 161 -14.09 5.84 -9.13
CA ASP A 161 -15.50 5.45 -9.21
C ASP A 161 -16.08 5.37 -7.80
N GLY A 162 -16.92 6.34 -7.45
CA GLY A 162 -17.43 6.57 -6.10
C GLY A 162 -16.87 7.84 -5.46
N VAL A 163 -17.00 7.92 -4.13
CA VAL A 163 -16.69 9.11 -3.36
C VAL A 163 -15.18 9.36 -3.28
N SER A 164 -14.78 10.62 -3.25
CA SER A 164 -13.42 11.08 -3.00
C SER A 164 -13.47 12.17 -1.94
N LYS A 165 -12.69 12.01 -0.88
CA LYS A 165 -12.61 12.96 0.24
C LYS A 165 -11.18 13.43 0.42
N ILE A 166 -10.99 14.72 0.64
CA ILE A 166 -9.69 15.31 0.96
C ILE A 166 -9.75 15.97 2.33
N PHE A 167 -8.68 15.80 3.10
CA PHE A 167 -8.56 16.26 4.48
C PHE A 167 -7.27 17.07 4.65
N THR A 168 -7.28 18.00 5.61
CA THR A 168 -6.08 18.70 6.08
C THR A 168 -5.22 17.82 6.99
N ASP A 169 -4.00 18.28 7.29
CA ASP A 169 -3.12 17.65 8.27
C ASP A 169 -3.64 17.71 9.72
N SER A 170 -4.60 18.59 10.00
CA SER A 170 -5.37 18.61 11.24
C SER A 170 -6.51 17.59 11.26
N GLY A 171 -6.88 17.01 10.11
CA GLY A 171 -7.95 16.02 9.96
C GLY A 171 -9.31 16.62 9.55
N ILE A 172 -9.33 17.87 9.11
CA ILE A 172 -10.56 18.58 8.71
C ILE A 172 -10.83 18.26 7.23
N MET A 173 -12.04 17.79 6.92
CA MET A 173 -12.45 17.53 5.54
C MET A 173 -12.65 18.85 4.79
N ILE A 174 -12.00 19.00 3.64
CA ILE A 174 -12.03 20.22 2.82
C ILE A 174 -12.63 19.99 1.44
N GLU A 175 -12.78 18.73 1.03
CA GLU A 175 -13.40 18.37 -0.24
C GLU A 175 -14.12 17.03 -0.09
N GLU A 176 -15.33 16.95 -0.64
CA GLU A 176 -16.07 15.73 -0.86
C GLU A 176 -16.72 15.80 -2.24
N VAL A 177 -16.34 14.90 -3.13
CA VAL A 177 -16.87 14.82 -4.50
C VAL A 177 -17.13 13.37 -4.87
N ASN A 178 -17.91 13.14 -5.91
CA ASN A 178 -18.16 11.80 -6.43
C ASN A 178 -17.68 11.67 -7.89
N TYR A 179 -17.13 10.49 -8.21
CA TYR A 179 -16.67 10.12 -9.54
C TYR A 179 -17.50 8.98 -10.12
N VAL A 180 -17.67 8.98 -11.44
CA VAL A 180 -18.19 7.86 -12.23
C VAL A 180 -17.27 7.70 -13.44
N ALA A 181 -16.64 6.53 -13.59
CA ALA A 181 -15.70 6.25 -14.68
C ALA A 181 -14.66 7.38 -14.89
N GLY A 182 -14.03 7.80 -13.79
CA GLY A 182 -12.97 8.81 -13.78
C GLY A 182 -13.43 10.27 -13.92
N LYS A 183 -14.73 10.55 -14.06
CA LYS A 183 -15.27 11.91 -14.20
C LYS A 183 -16.07 12.31 -12.97
N LEU A 184 -15.93 13.58 -12.55
CA LEU A 184 -16.79 14.15 -11.51
C LEU A 184 -18.25 14.09 -11.95
N GLU A 185 -19.10 13.55 -11.07
CA GLU A 185 -20.52 13.33 -11.32
C GLU A 185 -21.28 13.37 -10.00
N GLY A 186 -22.37 14.14 -9.94
CA GLY A 186 -23.15 14.33 -8.71
C GLY A 186 -22.72 15.56 -7.91
N GLU A 187 -23.11 15.65 -6.65
CA GLU A 187 -22.83 16.81 -5.81
C GLU A 187 -21.34 16.86 -5.40
N GLY A 188 -20.74 18.04 -5.55
CA GLY A 188 -19.44 18.37 -4.96
C GLY A 188 -19.60 19.36 -3.82
N ARG A 189 -18.87 19.14 -2.73
CA ARG A 189 -18.85 20.02 -1.54
C ARG A 189 -17.40 20.37 -1.18
N TYR A 190 -17.18 21.65 -0.91
CA TYR A 190 -15.87 22.17 -0.55
C TYR A 190 -15.98 23.02 0.71
N TYR A 191 -15.01 22.86 1.61
CA TYR A 191 -15.03 23.45 2.94
C TYR A 191 -13.78 24.31 3.16
N ASP A 192 -13.84 25.23 4.13
CA ASP A 192 -12.67 25.98 4.58
C ASP A 192 -11.78 25.15 5.52
N LEU A 193 -10.65 25.71 5.94
CA LEU A 193 -9.72 25.06 6.87
C LEU A 193 -10.28 24.88 8.29
N LYS A 194 -11.47 25.39 8.59
CA LYS A 194 -12.21 25.19 9.85
C LYS A 194 -13.34 24.17 9.70
N GLY A 195 -13.60 23.67 8.49
CA GLY A 195 -14.68 22.73 8.16
C GLY A 195 -16.01 23.39 7.81
N SER A 196 -16.06 24.72 7.65
CA SER A 196 -17.27 25.43 7.22
C SER A 196 -17.47 25.26 5.71
N LEU A 197 -18.69 24.92 5.28
CA LEU A 197 -19.02 24.79 3.86
C LEU A 197 -18.76 26.14 3.15
N LYS A 198 -18.00 26.10 2.04
CA LYS A 198 -17.67 27.26 1.20
C LYS A 198 -18.41 27.25 -0.12
N GLU A 199 -18.50 26.08 -0.75
CA GLU A 199 -19.24 25.94 -1.99
C GLU A 199 -19.80 24.53 -2.13
N LYS A 200 -20.96 24.46 -2.79
CA LYS A 200 -21.50 23.20 -3.29
C LYS A 200 -22.25 23.40 -4.59
N GLY A 201 -22.34 22.33 -5.36
CA GLY A 201 -23.10 22.31 -6.61
C GLY A 201 -22.97 20.97 -7.29
N MET A 202 -23.60 20.83 -8.45
CA MET A 202 -23.59 19.59 -9.20
C MET A 202 -22.43 19.56 -10.20
N TYR A 203 -21.89 18.37 -10.41
CA TYR A 203 -21.03 18.02 -11.52
C TYR A 203 -21.78 17.07 -12.46
N LYS A 204 -21.55 17.25 -13.76
CA LYS A 204 -21.99 16.34 -14.82
C LYS A 204 -20.89 16.21 -15.85
N ASN A 205 -20.48 14.97 -16.14
CA ASN A 205 -19.40 14.68 -17.09
C ASN A 205 -18.10 15.47 -16.83
N GLY A 206 -17.72 15.61 -15.56
CA GLY A 206 -16.49 16.30 -15.16
C GLY A 206 -16.58 17.83 -15.14
N LYS A 207 -17.75 18.41 -15.41
CA LYS A 207 -17.96 19.87 -15.44
C LYS A 207 -19.00 20.30 -14.43
N ARG A 208 -18.84 21.50 -13.87
CA ARG A 208 -19.87 22.14 -13.03
C ARG A 208 -21.17 22.24 -13.85
N ASP A 209 -22.27 21.77 -13.28
CA ASP A 209 -23.59 21.73 -13.88
C ASP A 209 -24.59 22.51 -13.01
N GLY A 210 -25.37 23.39 -13.63
CA GLY A 210 -26.34 24.24 -12.94
C GLY A 210 -25.74 25.32 -12.04
N LYS A 211 -26.53 25.76 -11.06
CA LYS A 211 -26.17 26.83 -10.13
C LYS A 211 -25.29 26.28 -9.01
N TRP A 212 -24.27 27.06 -8.67
CA TRP A 212 -23.39 26.79 -7.53
C TRP A 212 -23.73 27.74 -6.38
N GLU A 213 -23.80 27.19 -5.19
CA GLU A 213 -24.01 27.94 -3.96
C GLU A 213 -22.65 28.24 -3.33
N PHE A 214 -22.42 29.49 -2.96
CA PHE A 214 -21.22 29.95 -2.29
C PHE A 214 -21.59 30.50 -0.92
N TYR A 215 -20.72 30.28 0.07
CA TYR A 215 -20.99 30.59 1.46
C TYR A 215 -19.88 31.48 2.03
N MET A 216 -20.27 32.49 2.80
CA MET A 216 -19.36 33.36 3.57
C MET A 216 -19.95 33.49 4.98
N ASP A 217 -19.18 33.13 6.00
CA ASP A 217 -19.62 33.08 7.40
C ASP A 217 -20.90 32.25 7.63
N GLY A 218 -21.09 31.19 6.84
CA GLY A 218 -22.26 30.31 6.92
C GLY A 218 -23.50 30.80 6.16
N GLU A 219 -23.48 32.02 5.59
CA GLU A 219 -24.57 32.54 4.76
C GLU A 219 -24.32 32.36 3.26
N VAL A 220 -25.38 32.05 2.51
CA VAL A 220 -25.32 31.99 1.04
C VAL A 220 -25.04 33.38 0.46
N VAL A 221 -23.94 33.51 -0.26
CA VAL A 221 -23.57 34.71 -1.01
C VAL A 221 -24.37 34.73 -2.31
N THR A 222 -25.43 35.53 -2.33
CA THR A 222 -26.13 35.87 -3.58
C THR A 222 -25.33 36.93 -4.35
N ASP A 223 -25.44 36.91 -5.68
CA ASP A 223 -24.63 37.72 -6.63
C ASP A 223 -24.61 39.24 -6.33
N LYS A 224 -25.59 39.74 -5.56
CA LYS A 224 -25.67 41.14 -5.11
C LYS A 224 -24.56 41.56 -4.14
N ARG A 225 -23.94 40.63 -3.39
CA ARG A 225 -22.86 40.96 -2.42
C ARG A 225 -21.45 40.94 -3.04
N LYS A 226 -21.29 40.57 -4.32
CA LYS A 226 -19.98 40.59 -5.01
C LYS A 226 -19.44 41.99 -5.32
N ARG A 227 -20.25 43.05 -5.15
CA ARG A 227 -19.86 44.46 -5.39
C ARG A 227 -19.81 45.27 -4.11
N THR A 228 -18.98 44.87 -3.15
CA THR A 228 -18.46 45.82 -2.17
C THR A 228 -16.95 45.65 -2.11
N VAL A 229 -16.29 46.11 -3.16
CA VAL A 229 -14.84 46.27 -3.16
C VAL A 229 -14.52 47.25 -2.03
N HIS A 230 -13.71 46.81 -1.07
CA HIS A 230 -13.07 47.69 -0.10
C HIS A 230 -12.28 48.77 -0.85
N THR A 231 -12.85 49.97 -1.00
CA THR A 231 -12.05 51.17 -1.27
C THR A 231 -11.24 51.47 -0.03
N ILE A 232 -9.95 51.15 -0.08
CA ILE A 232 -8.96 51.62 0.88
C ILE A 232 -8.83 53.14 0.67
N PRO A 233 -9.06 53.99 1.68
CA PRO A 233 -8.78 55.42 1.56
C PRO A 233 -7.26 55.60 1.50
N LYS A 234 -6.78 56.29 0.45
CA LYS A 234 -5.40 56.78 0.40
C LYS A 234 -5.29 57.93 1.39
N ASN A 235 -4.44 57.77 2.41
CA ASN A 235 -3.81 58.90 3.10
C ASN A 235 -2.70 59.46 2.23
#